data_AF-A0ABD1V9R0-F1
#
_entry.id   AF-A0ABD1V9R0-F1
#
_cell.length_a   1.000
_cell.length_b   1.000
_cell.length_c   1.000
_cell.angle_alpha   90.00
_cell.angle_beta   90.00
_cell.angle_gamma   90.00
#
_symmetry.space_group_name_H-M   'P 1'
#
loop_
_entity.id
_entity.type
_entity.pdbx_description
1 polymer ?
#
loop_
_entity_poly.entity_id
_entity_poly.type
_entity_poly.pdbx_seq_one_letter_code
_entity_poly.pdbx_strand_id
1 'polypeptide(L)'
;MKTSTVKNNFLPPGLVSNLQQVLLSRHPAGGGGGRDDGESSKLNTLEDDSAKPTSSNGGDASLEPNYDDGSKPIVLVTNSDSIESPGLSYLVDALVKQGLYNVHVCAPRSDKSTSGHSVTLRETVEAVSAEINGGTAYEVSGTPVDCVSLALSGALFSWSKPLLVISGINRGSSCGHNMFYSGVVAGAREALINGVPSISISLNWKSDGSQESDFKDAVTVCLPLINAAIRDIEKGVFPKNCSLNVEVPASPLANKGFKVTKPSLWRSTLSWQAISATRNQAASRFRGNQQNLGLQFAQLSRDASAAGAARRLITQRKNVEIVESVGVAGKFDSKQTVKYFRLEMLNKEQEVEDEDLDFRVLENGFVAVTPLSPSMHVESEISTSVSDWIPSALKCRLV
;
A
#
# COMPACT_ATOMS: atom_id res chain seq x y z
N MET A 1 51.68 -0.64 13.78
CA MET A 1 51.79 -0.02 12.44
C MET A 1 51.81 -1.13 11.40
N LYS A 2 50.64 -1.52 10.86
CA LYS A 2 50.49 -2.31 9.62
C LYS A 2 49.19 -1.88 8.95
N THR A 3 49.31 -1.61 7.66
CA THR A 3 48.43 -0.84 6.77
C THR A 3 47.29 -1.69 6.19
N SER A 4 46.14 -1.04 6.00
CA SER A 4 44.95 -1.56 5.35
C SER A 4 45.16 -1.67 3.83
N THR A 5 44.65 -2.74 3.22
CA THR A 5 44.51 -2.87 1.76
C THR A 5 43.03 -2.85 1.41
N VAL A 6 42.61 -1.78 0.74
CA VAL A 6 41.27 -1.58 0.16
C VAL A 6 41.18 -2.40 -1.12
N LYS A 7 40.19 -3.30 -1.22
CA LYS A 7 39.84 -3.96 -2.48
C LYS A 7 38.92 -3.05 -3.29
N ASN A 8 39.40 -2.56 -4.43
CA ASN A 8 38.59 -1.88 -5.44
C ASN A 8 37.74 -2.91 -6.19
N ASN A 9 36.42 -2.84 -6.07
CA ASN A 9 35.49 -3.57 -6.92
C ASN A 9 35.38 -2.87 -8.28
N PHE A 10 36.06 -3.41 -9.29
CA PHE A 10 35.85 -3.03 -10.69
C PHE A 10 34.49 -3.59 -11.17
N LEU A 11 33.67 -2.72 -11.76
CA LEU A 11 32.46 -3.12 -12.47
C LEU A 11 32.81 -3.97 -13.72
N PRO A 12 31.98 -4.93 -14.11
CA PRO A 12 32.25 -5.80 -15.25
C PRO A 12 32.36 -4.99 -16.57
N PRO A 13 33.25 -5.38 -17.51
CA PRO A 13 33.59 -4.58 -18.70
C PRO A 13 32.39 -4.19 -19.59
N GLY A 14 31.35 -5.05 -19.63
CA GLY A 14 30.13 -4.78 -20.39
C GLY A 14 29.28 -3.62 -19.84
N LEU A 15 29.38 -3.33 -18.54
CA LEU A 15 28.65 -2.23 -17.90
C LEU A 15 29.33 -0.87 -18.14
N VAL A 16 30.65 -0.86 -18.30
CA VAL A 16 31.46 0.34 -18.59
C VAL A 16 31.22 0.83 -20.03
N SER A 17 31.07 -0.10 -20.99
CA SER A 17 30.81 0.24 -22.39
C SER A 17 29.47 0.96 -22.59
N ASN A 18 28.42 0.53 -21.87
CA ASN A 18 27.10 1.18 -21.95
C ASN A 18 27.08 2.55 -21.28
N LEU A 19 27.81 2.73 -20.18
CA LEU A 19 27.93 4.04 -19.50
C LEU A 19 28.72 5.06 -20.34
N GLN A 20 29.78 4.64 -21.03
CA GLN A 20 30.54 5.53 -21.92
C GLN A 20 29.74 5.96 -23.15
N GLN A 21 28.93 5.07 -23.75
CA GLN A 21 28.05 5.44 -24.87
C GLN A 21 26.97 6.45 -24.44
N VAL A 22 26.38 6.28 -23.26
CA VAL A 22 25.36 7.20 -22.74
C VAL A 22 25.96 8.56 -22.41
N LEU A 23 27.18 8.61 -21.88
CA LEU A 23 27.87 9.89 -21.59
C LEU A 23 28.33 10.63 -22.86
N LEU A 24 28.73 9.91 -23.91
CA LEU A 24 29.07 10.51 -25.20
C LEU A 24 27.85 11.05 -25.95
N SER A 25 26.65 10.53 -25.68
CA SER A 25 25.40 11.00 -26.29
C SER A 25 24.79 12.27 -25.63
N ARG A 26 25.37 12.74 -24.51
CA ARG A 26 24.95 13.96 -23.81
C ARG A 26 25.98 15.07 -23.94
N HIS A 27 26.10 15.65 -25.13
CA HIS A 27 26.63 17.01 -25.26
C HIS A 27 25.83 17.78 -26.33
N PRO A 28 25.30 18.98 -26.01
CA PRO A 28 24.73 19.86 -27.01
C PRO A 28 25.86 20.51 -27.83
N ALA A 29 25.65 20.56 -29.14
CA ALA A 29 26.56 21.16 -30.10
C ALA A 29 26.49 22.71 -30.08
N GLY A 30 27.66 23.34 -30.24
CA GLY A 30 27.87 24.76 -30.56
C GLY A 30 28.79 25.43 -29.54
N GLY A 31 29.98 25.97 -29.84
CA GLY A 31 30.78 26.12 -31.05
C GLY A 31 32.13 26.72 -30.62
N GLY A 32 33.21 26.43 -31.34
CA GLY A 32 34.58 26.78 -30.94
C GLY A 32 35.02 28.23 -31.22
N GLY A 33 35.86 28.74 -30.32
CA GLY A 33 37.17 29.35 -30.59
C GLY A 33 37.29 30.66 -31.40
N GLY A 34 37.80 31.71 -30.73
CA GLY A 34 38.47 32.87 -31.36
C GLY A 34 38.88 33.95 -30.36
N ARG A 35 40.18 34.27 -30.28
CA ARG A 35 40.80 35.40 -29.55
C ARG A 35 40.78 36.66 -30.43
N ASP A 36 40.53 37.85 -29.85
CA ASP A 36 41.46 39.02 -29.76
C ASP A 36 40.73 40.34 -29.40
N ASP A 37 41.44 41.14 -28.60
CA ASP A 37 41.55 42.60 -28.50
C ASP A 37 40.35 43.56 -28.29
N GLY A 38 40.56 44.52 -27.37
CA GLY A 38 40.34 45.95 -27.67
C GLY A 38 39.15 46.68 -27.05
N GLU A 39 39.40 47.37 -25.93
CA GLU A 39 39.13 48.81 -25.72
C GLU A 39 37.70 49.43 -25.85
N SER A 40 37.16 49.84 -24.69
CA SER A 40 36.50 51.14 -24.39
C SER A 40 35.09 51.55 -24.90
N SER A 41 34.51 52.47 -24.11
CA SER A 41 33.32 53.34 -24.27
C SER A 41 31.98 52.75 -23.82
N LYS A 42 31.41 53.18 -22.67
CA LYS A 42 30.67 54.43 -22.33
C LYS A 42 29.22 54.51 -22.84
N LEU A 43 28.33 54.74 -21.87
CA LEU A 43 27.06 55.48 -21.92
C LEU A 43 25.88 54.88 -22.72
N ASN A 44 24.79 54.51 -22.03
CA ASN A 44 23.72 55.46 -21.70
C ASN A 44 22.60 54.81 -20.86
N THR A 45 22.19 55.58 -19.85
CA THR A 45 20.98 55.56 -19.03
C THR A 45 19.70 55.84 -19.84
N LEU A 46 18.55 55.48 -19.24
CA LEU A 46 17.22 56.15 -19.17
C LEU A 46 16.19 55.04 -18.86
N GLU A 47 15.70 54.84 -17.63
CA GLU A 47 14.68 55.59 -16.85
C GLU A 47 13.28 55.69 -17.50
N ASP A 48 12.28 55.48 -16.62
CA ASP A 48 10.84 55.80 -16.69
C ASP A 48 9.91 54.88 -17.53
N ASP A 49 8.68 54.56 -17.12
CA ASP A 49 7.83 55.07 -16.04
C ASP A 49 6.68 54.09 -15.72
N SER A 50 6.10 54.32 -14.56
CA SER A 50 4.91 53.78 -13.91
C SER A 50 3.63 53.53 -14.75
N ALA A 51 2.82 52.52 -14.34
CA ALA A 51 1.41 52.68 -13.93
C ALA A 51 0.65 51.35 -13.79
N LYS A 52 0.07 51.13 -12.60
CA LYS A 52 -1.04 50.21 -12.32
C LYS A 52 -2.34 50.67 -13.01
N PRO A 53 -3.30 49.75 -13.18
CA PRO A 53 -4.56 49.96 -12.46
C PRO A 53 -5.11 48.70 -11.77
N THR A 54 -5.92 48.94 -10.75
CA THR A 54 -6.72 48.00 -9.95
C THR A 54 -8.17 47.89 -10.43
N SER A 55 -8.83 46.83 -9.96
CA SER A 55 -10.28 46.48 -9.99
C SER A 55 -10.74 45.65 -11.20
N SER A 56 -11.66 44.67 -11.14
CA SER A 56 -12.33 43.92 -10.06
C SER A 56 -13.26 42.89 -10.73
N ASN A 57 -13.35 41.66 -10.18
CA ASN A 57 -14.41 40.64 -10.26
C ASN A 57 -15.21 40.37 -11.55
N GLY A 58 -15.21 39.09 -11.95
CA GLY A 58 -16.27 38.46 -12.74
C GLY A 58 -15.89 37.02 -13.07
N GLY A 59 -16.63 36.05 -12.53
CA GLY A 59 -16.24 34.64 -12.54
C GLY A 59 -16.28 33.96 -13.91
N ASP A 60 -15.37 33.02 -14.08
CA ASP A 60 -15.61 31.74 -14.72
C ASP A 60 -14.66 30.74 -14.06
N ALA A 61 -15.22 29.76 -13.34
CA ALA A 61 -14.42 28.67 -12.79
C ALA A 61 -14.28 27.62 -13.90
N SER A 62 -13.50 27.97 -14.93
CA SER A 62 -12.98 27.01 -15.87
C SER A 62 -12.07 26.05 -15.10
N LEU A 63 -12.41 24.77 -15.14
CA LEU A 63 -11.57 23.65 -14.71
C LEU A 63 -10.33 23.62 -15.62
N GLU A 64 -9.33 24.44 -15.28
CA GLU A 64 -8.02 24.38 -15.90
C GLU A 64 -7.41 23.00 -15.61
N PRO A 65 -6.84 22.31 -16.61
CA PRO A 65 -6.16 21.06 -16.39
C PRO A 65 -5.01 21.29 -15.39
N ASN A 66 -4.95 20.47 -14.33
CA ASN A 66 -3.88 20.49 -13.34
C ASN A 66 -2.53 20.19 -14.01
N TYR A 67 -1.85 21.22 -14.49
CA TYR A 67 -0.46 21.11 -14.85
C TYR A 67 0.34 20.87 -13.58
N ASP A 68 1.11 19.77 -13.57
CA ASP A 68 2.11 19.45 -12.56
C ASP A 68 3.03 20.68 -12.40
N ASP A 69 2.88 21.41 -11.29
CA ASP A 69 3.71 22.57 -11.01
C ASP A 69 5.11 22.05 -10.72
N GLY A 70 6.00 22.09 -11.71
CA GLY A 70 7.35 21.55 -11.62
C GLY A 70 8.22 22.14 -10.50
N SER A 71 7.73 23.14 -9.77
CA SER A 71 8.37 23.68 -8.57
C SER A 71 8.00 22.93 -7.27
N LYS A 72 6.87 22.21 -7.24
CA LYS A 72 6.39 21.52 -6.04
C LYS A 72 6.92 20.08 -5.92
N PRO A 73 7.19 19.59 -4.71
CA PRO A 73 7.57 18.20 -4.53
C PRO A 73 6.41 17.26 -4.88
N ILE A 74 6.75 16.11 -5.43
CA ILE A 74 5.79 15.04 -5.70
C ILE A 74 5.59 14.19 -4.45
N VAL A 75 4.32 13.96 -4.07
CA VAL A 75 3.93 12.96 -3.07
C VAL A 75 3.11 11.89 -3.77
N LEU A 76 3.57 10.64 -3.71
CA LEU A 76 2.84 9.49 -4.25
C LEU A 76 2.00 8.86 -3.14
N VAL A 77 0.73 8.61 -3.43
CA VAL A 77 -0.21 7.97 -2.51
C VAL A 77 -0.70 6.64 -3.10
N THR A 78 -0.76 5.61 -2.26
CA THR A 78 -1.34 4.31 -2.58
C THR A 78 -2.15 3.80 -1.37
N ASN A 79 -2.79 2.65 -1.48
CA ASN A 79 -3.39 1.94 -0.36
C ASN A 79 -3.53 0.45 -0.70
N SER A 80 -4.25 -0.31 0.14
CA SER A 80 -4.66 -1.67 -0.20
C SER A 80 -6.16 -1.96 -0.16
N ASP A 81 -7.03 -0.98 0.14
CA ASP A 81 -8.49 -1.20 0.19
C ASP A 81 -9.15 -1.02 -1.20
N SER A 82 -8.74 0.00 -1.95
CA SER A 82 -9.10 0.32 -3.35
C SER A 82 -8.94 1.82 -3.60
N ILE A 83 -8.91 2.25 -4.87
CA ILE A 83 -8.90 3.67 -5.21
C ILE A 83 -10.13 4.45 -4.71
N GLU A 84 -11.26 3.77 -4.54
CA GLU A 84 -12.51 4.37 -4.04
C GLU A 84 -12.58 4.42 -2.51
N SER A 85 -11.52 3.99 -1.79
CA SER A 85 -11.60 3.89 -0.34
C SER A 85 -11.74 5.26 0.33
N PRO A 86 -12.55 5.37 1.40
CA PRO A 86 -12.70 6.63 2.14
C PRO A 86 -11.36 7.14 2.71
N GLY A 87 -10.53 6.22 3.23
CA GLY A 87 -9.24 6.54 3.81
C GLY A 87 -8.24 7.12 2.81
N LEU A 88 -8.24 6.64 1.56
CA LEU A 88 -7.44 7.22 0.49
C LEU A 88 -7.99 8.59 0.08
N SER A 89 -9.31 8.68 -0.12
CA SER A 89 -9.99 9.90 -0.54
C SER A 89 -9.74 11.06 0.43
N TYR A 90 -9.90 10.83 1.74
CA TYR A 90 -9.63 11.86 2.75
C TYR A 90 -8.15 12.24 2.84
N LEU A 91 -7.23 11.29 2.65
CA LEU A 91 -5.81 11.58 2.68
C LEU A 91 -5.41 12.47 1.49
N VAL A 92 -5.85 12.11 0.28
CA VAL A 92 -5.55 12.89 -0.93
C VAL A 92 -6.16 14.28 -0.85
N ASP A 93 -7.43 14.40 -0.46
CA ASP A 93 -8.11 15.69 -0.29
C ASP A 93 -7.35 16.60 0.69
N ALA A 94 -6.88 16.05 1.82
CA ALA A 94 -6.12 16.83 2.80
C ALA A 94 -4.75 17.29 2.27
N LEU A 95 -4.03 16.43 1.55
CA LEU A 95 -2.73 16.77 0.96
C LEU A 95 -2.87 17.82 -0.15
N VAL A 96 -3.87 17.68 -1.01
CA VAL A 96 -4.19 18.64 -2.08
C VAL A 96 -4.55 20.00 -1.51
N LYS A 97 -5.39 20.04 -0.47
CA LYS A 97 -5.83 21.29 0.18
C LYS A 97 -4.70 22.10 0.81
N GLN A 98 -3.59 21.47 1.19
CA GLN A 98 -2.42 22.21 1.66
C GLN A 98 -1.77 23.02 0.53
N GLY A 99 -1.92 22.58 -0.73
CA GLY A 99 -1.39 23.29 -1.91
C GLY A 99 0.14 23.29 -2.01
N LEU A 100 0.84 22.51 -1.18
CA LEU A 100 2.29 22.48 -1.08
C LEU A 100 2.96 21.46 -2.01
N TYR A 101 2.19 20.47 -2.51
CA TYR A 101 2.72 19.28 -3.19
C TYR A 101 1.88 18.92 -4.41
N ASN A 102 2.47 18.24 -5.38
CA ASN A 102 1.72 17.61 -6.46
C ASN A 102 1.40 16.16 -6.06
N VAL A 103 0.13 15.91 -5.77
CA VAL A 103 -0.35 14.62 -5.27
C VAL A 103 -0.64 13.70 -6.45
N HIS A 104 0.06 12.58 -6.48
CA HIS A 104 -0.14 11.52 -7.47
C HIS A 104 -0.63 10.26 -6.77
N VAL A 105 -1.52 9.53 -7.41
CA VAL A 105 -2.17 8.35 -6.81
C VAL A 105 -2.03 7.16 -7.74
N CYS A 106 -1.59 6.03 -7.19
CA CYS A 106 -1.59 4.75 -7.89
C CYS A 106 -2.08 3.70 -6.90
N ALA A 107 -3.31 3.22 -7.08
CA ALA A 107 -3.98 2.39 -6.08
C ALA A 107 -4.70 1.19 -6.72
N PRO A 108 -4.90 0.08 -5.99
CA PRO A 108 -5.61 -1.08 -6.50
C PRO A 108 -7.07 -0.79 -6.89
N ARG A 109 -7.58 -1.51 -7.90
CA ARG A 109 -9.00 -1.53 -8.30
C ARG A 109 -9.92 -2.08 -7.19
N SER A 110 -9.45 -3.05 -6.44
CA SER A 110 -10.25 -3.79 -5.45
C SER A 110 -9.46 -3.99 -4.16
N ASP A 111 -10.14 -4.50 -3.13
CA ASP A 111 -9.50 -4.87 -1.87
C ASP A 111 -8.36 -5.89 -2.09
N LYS A 112 -7.18 -5.50 -1.59
CA LYS A 112 -5.91 -6.23 -1.53
C LYS A 112 -5.28 -6.14 -0.13
N SER A 113 -6.07 -5.89 0.91
CA SER A 113 -5.56 -5.63 2.25
C SER A 113 -4.81 -6.79 2.90
N THR A 114 -5.09 -8.02 2.45
CA THR A 114 -4.35 -9.25 2.86
C THR A 114 -3.50 -9.83 1.72
N SER A 115 -2.98 -9.00 0.80
CA SER A 115 -2.13 -9.49 -0.32
C SER A 115 -0.68 -9.80 0.08
N GLY A 116 -0.23 -9.32 1.24
CA GLY A 116 1.18 -9.28 1.60
C GLY A 116 2.04 -8.56 0.55
N HIS A 117 3.34 -8.84 0.56
CA HIS A 117 4.30 -8.32 -0.42
C HIS A 117 4.32 -9.17 -1.70
N SER A 118 3.17 -9.27 -2.37
CA SER A 118 3.01 -10.04 -3.62
C SER A 118 3.21 -9.16 -4.85
N VAL A 119 3.94 -9.68 -5.83
CA VAL A 119 4.16 -9.08 -7.15
C VAL A 119 3.43 -9.89 -8.20
N THR A 120 2.67 -9.24 -9.08
CA THR A 120 2.00 -9.91 -10.19
C THR A 120 3.00 -10.20 -11.30
N LEU A 121 3.34 -11.49 -11.48
CA LEU A 121 4.24 -11.95 -12.52
C LEU A 121 3.50 -12.83 -13.52
N ARG A 122 3.85 -12.71 -14.81
CA ARG A 122 3.30 -13.51 -15.93
C ARG A 122 1.84 -13.26 -16.28
N GLU A 123 1.17 -12.35 -15.57
CA GLU A 123 -0.15 -11.84 -15.89
C GLU A 123 -0.05 -10.36 -16.26
N THR A 124 -0.99 -9.88 -17.08
CA THR A 124 -1.06 -8.45 -17.44
C THR A 124 -1.75 -7.68 -16.32
N VAL A 125 -1.11 -6.58 -15.90
CA VAL A 125 -1.70 -5.60 -15.00
C VAL A 125 -2.29 -4.46 -15.85
N GLU A 126 -3.56 -4.14 -15.63
CA GLU A 126 -4.25 -3.02 -16.25
C GLU A 126 -4.11 -1.78 -15.37
N ALA A 127 -3.83 -0.63 -15.99
CA ALA A 127 -3.85 0.68 -15.32
C ALA A 127 -4.81 1.60 -16.08
N VAL A 128 -5.76 2.21 -15.36
CA VAL A 128 -6.78 3.10 -15.92
C VAL A 128 -6.71 4.43 -15.20
N SER A 129 -6.80 5.54 -15.92
CA SER A 129 -6.86 6.86 -15.28
C SER A 129 -8.15 6.96 -14.45
N ALA A 130 -8.03 7.50 -13.24
CA ALA A 130 -9.13 7.69 -12.32
C ALA A 130 -9.29 9.17 -11.95
N GLU A 131 -10.52 9.59 -11.67
CA GLU A 131 -10.78 10.96 -11.22
C GLU A 131 -10.46 11.11 -9.73
N ILE A 132 -9.64 12.12 -9.40
CA ILE A 132 -9.44 12.55 -8.02
C ILE A 132 -9.26 14.07 -7.99
N ASN A 133 -9.89 14.74 -7.02
CA ASN A 133 -9.88 16.19 -6.96
C ASN A 133 -8.47 16.71 -6.66
N GLY A 134 -7.91 17.49 -7.59
CA GLY A 134 -6.62 18.18 -7.41
C GLY A 134 -5.38 17.29 -7.47
N GLY A 135 -5.51 16.06 -7.96
CA GLY A 135 -4.38 15.13 -8.14
C GLY A 135 -4.49 14.32 -9.44
N THR A 136 -3.42 13.61 -9.78
CA THR A 136 -3.40 12.68 -10.93
C THR A 136 -3.47 11.25 -10.41
N ALA A 137 -4.46 10.48 -10.83
CA ALA A 137 -4.69 9.14 -10.29
C ALA A 137 -4.76 8.04 -11.37
N TYR A 138 -4.22 6.88 -11.03
CA TYR A 138 -4.40 5.63 -11.76
C TYR A 138 -4.91 4.53 -10.83
N GLU A 139 -5.94 3.84 -11.31
CA GLU A 139 -6.45 2.59 -10.75
C GLU A 139 -5.75 1.41 -11.42
N VAL A 140 -5.27 0.45 -10.63
CA VAL A 140 -4.45 -0.67 -11.11
C VAL A 140 -5.06 -2.01 -10.70
N SER A 141 -5.14 -2.98 -11.62
CA SER A 141 -5.74 -4.31 -11.34
C SER A 141 -4.87 -5.22 -10.43
N GLY A 142 -3.63 -4.80 -10.16
CA GLY A 142 -2.62 -5.53 -9.40
C GLY A 142 -2.70 -5.34 -7.88
N THR A 143 -1.57 -5.59 -7.22
CA THR A 143 -1.38 -5.43 -5.76
C THR A 143 -0.87 -4.01 -5.43
N PRO A 144 -0.84 -3.60 -4.15
CA PRO A 144 -0.21 -2.33 -3.75
C PRO A 144 1.27 -2.24 -4.15
N VAL A 145 1.97 -3.39 -4.15
CA VAL A 145 3.36 -3.48 -4.62
C VAL A 145 3.45 -3.19 -6.11
N ASP A 146 2.55 -3.78 -6.92
CA ASP A 146 2.50 -3.49 -8.35
C ASP A 146 2.18 -2.01 -8.60
N CYS A 147 1.28 -1.41 -7.83
CA CYS A 147 0.92 0.01 -7.95
C CYS A 147 2.13 0.92 -7.73
N VAL A 148 2.86 0.72 -6.63
CA VAL A 148 4.04 1.51 -6.29
C VAL A 148 5.16 1.26 -7.30
N SER A 149 5.44 0.00 -7.64
CA SER A 149 6.47 -0.37 -8.60
C SER A 149 6.20 0.24 -9.99
N LEU A 150 4.96 0.14 -10.47
CA LEU A 150 4.54 0.70 -11.75
C LEU A 150 4.62 2.24 -11.75
N ALA A 151 4.23 2.90 -10.65
CA ALA A 151 4.38 4.34 -10.50
C ALA A 151 5.84 4.78 -10.56
N LEU A 152 6.72 4.09 -9.82
CA LEU A 152 8.15 4.40 -9.75
C LEU A 152 8.93 4.00 -11.02
N SER A 153 8.36 3.16 -11.88
CA SER A 153 8.99 2.76 -13.16
C SER A 153 9.08 3.89 -14.18
N GLY A 154 8.31 4.98 -14.00
CA GLY A 154 8.16 6.07 -14.97
C GLY A 154 7.22 5.76 -16.13
N ALA A 155 6.50 4.63 -16.10
CA ALA A 155 5.56 4.25 -17.16
C ALA A 155 4.23 5.03 -17.12
N LEU A 156 3.78 5.43 -15.92
CA LEU A 156 2.51 6.14 -15.72
C LEU A 156 2.67 7.64 -15.47
N PHE A 157 3.82 8.04 -14.94
CA PHE A 157 4.07 9.40 -14.50
C PHE A 157 5.38 9.93 -15.07
N SER A 158 5.39 11.21 -15.42
CA SER A 158 6.53 11.87 -16.08
C SER A 158 7.64 12.32 -15.10
N TRP A 159 7.40 12.27 -13.79
CA TRP A 159 8.39 12.61 -12.78
C TRP A 159 9.41 11.49 -12.57
N SER A 160 10.62 11.83 -12.11
CA SER A 160 11.70 10.84 -11.94
C SER A 160 11.63 10.05 -10.64
N LYS A 161 11.25 10.72 -9.54
CA LYS A 161 11.16 10.11 -8.20
C LYS A 161 10.30 10.98 -7.27
N PRO A 162 9.37 10.41 -6.49
CA PRO A 162 8.62 11.17 -5.52
C PRO A 162 9.47 11.47 -4.27
N LEU A 163 9.14 12.55 -3.57
CA LEU A 163 9.79 12.90 -2.30
C LEU A 163 9.45 11.88 -1.21
N LEU A 164 8.18 11.45 -1.18
CA LEU A 164 7.61 10.56 -0.18
C LEU A 164 6.53 9.68 -0.82
N VAL A 165 6.46 8.42 -0.41
CA VAL A 165 5.31 7.54 -0.68
C VAL A 165 4.50 7.35 0.59
N ILE A 166 3.19 7.59 0.53
CA ILE A 166 2.26 7.33 1.62
C ILE A 166 1.31 6.20 1.21
N SER A 167 1.30 5.12 1.98
CA SER A 167 0.43 3.97 1.76
C SER A 167 -0.66 3.98 2.84
N GLY A 168 -1.91 4.23 2.48
CA GLY A 168 -3.03 4.33 3.42
C GLY A 168 -4.07 5.43 3.06
N ILE A 169 -4.98 5.80 3.96
CA ILE A 169 -5.22 5.18 5.28
C ILE A 169 -6.05 3.92 5.11
N ASN A 170 -5.55 2.79 5.62
CA ASN A 170 -6.23 1.50 5.48
C ASN A 170 -7.14 1.17 6.66
N ARG A 171 -8.19 0.40 6.36
CA ARG A 171 -9.10 -0.15 7.37
C ARG A 171 -8.45 -1.34 8.10
N GLY A 172 -8.39 -1.24 9.43
CA GLY A 172 -7.92 -2.31 10.29
C GLY A 172 -6.43 -2.20 10.60
N SER A 173 -6.02 -2.77 11.73
CA SER A 173 -4.64 -2.65 12.19
C SER A 173 -3.68 -3.60 11.46
N SER A 174 -2.49 -3.12 11.18
CA SER A 174 -1.37 -3.91 10.67
C SER A 174 -0.32 -4.24 11.75
N CYS A 175 -0.62 -4.12 13.04
CA CYS A 175 0.35 -4.39 14.11
C CYS A 175 0.95 -5.81 14.07
N GLY A 176 2.18 -5.90 14.56
CA GLY A 176 2.91 -7.14 14.75
C GLY A 176 3.10 -7.98 13.49
N HIS A 177 2.86 -9.28 13.62
CA HIS A 177 2.96 -10.23 12.52
C HIS A 177 1.84 -10.08 11.47
N ASN A 178 0.79 -9.27 11.71
CA ASN A 178 -0.16 -8.94 10.65
C ASN A 178 0.51 -8.09 9.55
N MET A 179 1.62 -7.39 9.84
CA MET A 179 2.41 -6.67 8.83
C MET A 179 2.86 -7.55 7.65
N PHE A 180 3.06 -8.86 7.86
CA PHE A 180 3.48 -9.76 6.79
C PHE A 180 2.39 -10.01 5.74
N TYR A 181 1.12 -9.93 6.15
CA TYR A 181 -0.02 -10.09 5.25
C TYR A 181 -0.54 -8.75 4.74
N SER A 182 -0.12 -7.65 5.35
CA SER A 182 -0.63 -6.30 5.09
C SER A 182 -0.19 -5.76 3.74
N GLY A 183 -1.17 -5.46 2.88
CA GLY A 183 -0.93 -4.80 1.59
C GLY A 183 -0.44 -3.35 1.75
N VAL A 184 -0.95 -2.62 2.75
CA VAL A 184 -0.54 -1.24 3.03
C VAL A 184 0.93 -1.15 3.45
N VAL A 185 1.38 -2.05 4.33
CA VAL A 185 2.81 -2.15 4.71
C VAL A 185 3.66 -2.56 3.52
N ALA A 186 3.18 -3.49 2.68
CA ALA A 186 3.90 -3.92 1.49
C ALA A 186 4.12 -2.78 0.48
N GLY A 187 3.12 -1.91 0.25
CA GLY A 187 3.28 -0.74 -0.61
C GLY A 187 4.34 0.24 -0.09
N ALA A 188 4.32 0.55 1.21
CA ALA A 188 5.36 1.40 1.81
C ALA A 188 6.75 0.73 1.77
N ARG A 189 6.83 -0.58 1.99
CA ARG A 189 8.08 -1.34 1.90
C ARG A 189 8.64 -1.35 0.48
N GLU A 190 7.79 -1.49 -0.53
CA GLU A 190 8.20 -1.45 -1.94
C GLU A 190 8.83 -0.10 -2.30
N ALA A 191 8.23 1.00 -1.85
CA ALA A 191 8.80 2.34 -2.02
C ALA A 191 10.21 2.43 -1.40
N LEU A 192 10.38 1.90 -0.18
CA LEU A 192 11.65 1.89 0.52
C LEU A 192 12.71 1.03 -0.16
N ILE A 193 12.32 -0.13 -0.70
CA ILE A 193 13.21 -1.00 -1.50
C ILE A 193 13.73 -0.24 -2.73
N ASN A 194 12.90 0.60 -3.34
CA ASN A 194 13.29 1.49 -4.44
C ASN A 194 13.97 2.80 -3.97
N GLY A 195 14.33 2.88 -2.68
CA GLY A 195 15.07 3.98 -2.07
C GLY A 195 14.27 5.26 -1.89
N VAL A 196 12.94 5.20 -1.90
CA VAL A 196 12.05 6.33 -1.60
C VAL A 196 11.62 6.27 -0.12
N PRO A 197 11.72 7.37 0.65
CA PRO A 197 11.11 7.43 1.98
C PRO A 197 9.63 7.06 1.94
N SER A 198 9.13 6.37 2.96
CA SER A 198 7.74 5.94 2.96
C SER A 198 7.10 5.83 4.34
N ILE A 199 5.79 5.98 4.35
CA ILE A 199 4.93 5.86 5.54
C ILE A 199 3.75 4.94 5.17
N SER A 200 3.46 3.93 5.99
CA SER A 200 2.18 3.21 5.97
C SER A 200 1.29 3.71 7.10
N ILE A 201 -0.01 3.88 6.83
CA ILE A 201 -0.97 4.39 7.81
C ILE A 201 -2.19 3.47 7.86
N SER A 202 -2.49 2.95 9.04
CA SER A 202 -3.64 2.09 9.33
C SER A 202 -4.50 2.71 10.43
N LEU A 203 -5.82 2.67 10.27
CA LEU A 203 -6.76 2.98 11.34
C LEU A 203 -7.22 1.67 11.99
N ASN A 204 -7.14 1.57 13.32
CA ASN A 204 -7.66 0.44 14.10
C ASN A 204 -9.20 0.43 14.14
N TRP A 205 -9.80 0.40 12.95
CA TRP A 205 -11.22 0.48 12.71
C TRP A 205 -11.92 -0.76 13.26
N LYS A 206 -12.97 -0.55 14.05
CA LYS A 206 -13.77 -1.61 14.69
C LYS A 206 -15.17 -1.62 14.10
N SER A 207 -15.65 -2.78 13.69
CA SER A 207 -16.98 -2.93 13.08
C SER A 207 -18.14 -2.55 14.00
N ASP A 208 -17.92 -2.56 15.31
CA ASP A 208 -18.90 -2.32 16.36
C ASP A 208 -18.80 -0.92 17.00
N GLY A 209 -18.01 -0.01 16.43
CA GLY A 209 -17.89 1.34 17.00
C GLY A 209 -17.28 2.42 16.11
N SER A 210 -16.59 2.04 15.03
CA SER A 210 -15.99 3.01 14.13
C SER A 210 -16.95 3.44 13.02
N GLN A 211 -16.79 4.69 12.59
CA GLN A 211 -17.52 5.31 11.50
C GLN A 211 -16.58 5.66 10.35
N GLU A 212 -17.13 5.92 9.16
CA GLU A 212 -16.33 6.35 8.02
C GLU A 212 -15.67 7.71 8.24
N SER A 213 -16.30 8.60 9.03
CA SER A 213 -15.72 9.88 9.44
C SER A 213 -14.41 9.73 10.21
N ASP A 214 -14.19 8.60 10.88
CA ASP A 214 -12.97 8.37 11.65
C ASP A 214 -11.73 8.33 10.75
N PHE A 215 -11.87 8.02 9.45
CA PHE A 215 -10.76 8.15 8.51
C PHE A 215 -10.31 9.59 8.34
N LYS A 216 -11.24 10.54 8.28
CA LYS A 216 -10.93 11.98 8.21
C LYS A 216 -10.22 12.45 9.47
N ASP A 217 -10.64 11.95 10.62
CA ASP A 217 -10.00 12.24 11.90
C ASP A 217 -8.60 11.64 11.97
N ALA A 218 -8.41 10.41 11.48
CA ALA A 218 -7.10 9.78 11.38
C ALA A 218 -6.15 10.57 10.46
N VAL A 219 -6.63 11.07 9.32
CA VAL A 219 -5.85 11.97 8.46
C VAL A 219 -5.44 13.21 9.24
N THR A 220 -6.38 13.86 9.93
CA THR A 220 -6.12 15.06 10.75
C THR A 220 -5.01 14.81 11.78
N VAL A 221 -5.05 13.66 12.46
CA VAL A 221 -4.02 13.24 13.41
C VAL A 221 -2.66 13.02 12.72
N CYS A 222 -2.63 12.42 11.53
CA CYS A 222 -1.40 12.09 10.82
C CYS A 222 -0.75 13.27 10.07
N LEU A 223 -1.49 14.31 9.70
CA LEU A 223 -0.97 15.45 8.92
C LEU A 223 0.28 16.11 9.53
N PRO A 224 0.36 16.40 10.84
CA PRO A 224 1.58 16.95 11.44
C PRO A 224 2.81 16.05 11.24
N LEU A 225 2.64 14.73 11.33
CA LEU A 225 3.71 13.75 11.11
C LEU A 225 4.13 13.71 9.63
N ILE A 226 3.17 13.73 8.71
CA ILE A 226 3.44 13.76 7.26
C ILE A 226 4.20 15.04 6.89
N ASN A 227 3.74 16.20 7.36
CA ASN A 227 4.39 17.48 7.10
C ASN A 227 5.81 17.53 7.69
N ALA A 228 6.00 16.95 8.88
CA ALA A 228 7.33 16.81 9.48
C ALA A 228 8.24 15.92 8.63
N ALA A 229 7.73 14.76 8.18
CA ALA A 229 8.47 13.85 7.32
C ALA A 229 8.94 14.54 6.04
N ILE A 230 8.04 15.22 5.33
CA ILE A 230 8.35 15.95 4.08
C ILE A 230 9.46 16.98 4.31
N ARG A 231 9.27 17.88 5.28
CA ARG A 231 10.26 18.91 5.63
C ARG A 231 11.62 18.30 5.99
N ASP A 232 11.62 17.18 6.71
CA ASP A 232 12.84 16.57 7.22
C ASP A 232 13.55 15.71 6.16
N ILE A 233 12.82 15.20 5.15
CA ILE A 233 13.39 14.58 3.95
C ILE A 233 14.14 15.64 3.13
N GLU A 234 13.54 16.81 2.89
CA GLU A 234 14.18 17.92 2.16
C GLU A 234 15.46 18.41 2.86
N LYS A 235 15.46 18.41 4.19
CA LYS A 235 16.64 18.74 5.01
C LYS A 235 17.67 17.60 5.14
N GLY A 236 17.34 16.40 4.66
CA GLY A 236 18.21 15.21 4.77
C GLY A 236 18.35 14.65 6.19
N VAL A 237 17.42 14.98 7.10
CA VAL A 237 17.43 14.54 8.51
C VAL A 237 16.34 13.51 8.83
N PHE A 238 15.47 13.17 7.86
CA PHE A 238 14.53 12.08 8.00
C PHE A 238 15.26 10.74 8.24
N PRO A 239 14.70 9.83 9.08
CA PRO A 239 15.30 8.52 9.33
C PRO A 239 15.65 7.77 8.05
N LYS A 240 16.89 7.28 7.98
CA LYS A 240 17.41 6.57 6.81
C LYS A 240 17.18 5.07 6.94
N ASN A 241 17.02 4.39 5.81
CA ASN A 241 16.89 2.93 5.71
C ASN A 241 15.69 2.34 6.47
N CYS A 242 14.64 3.12 6.72
CA CYS A 242 13.40 2.62 7.30
C CYS A 242 12.17 3.29 6.68
N SER A 243 11.05 2.58 6.75
CA SER A 243 9.70 3.11 6.53
C SER A 243 9.01 3.25 7.89
N LEU A 244 8.09 4.20 8.04
CA LEU A 244 7.32 4.34 9.28
C LEU A 244 5.95 3.66 9.14
N ASN A 245 5.67 2.65 9.97
CA ASN A 245 4.33 2.10 10.10
C ASN A 245 3.58 2.84 11.21
N VAL A 246 2.48 3.51 10.85
CA VAL A 246 1.68 4.35 11.74
C VAL A 246 0.33 3.70 11.96
N GLU A 247 0.02 3.39 13.21
CA GLU A 247 -1.25 2.79 13.63
C GLU A 247 -2.03 3.79 14.47
N VAL A 248 -3.19 4.19 13.97
CA VAL A 248 -4.08 5.17 14.62
C VAL A 248 -5.14 4.43 15.43
N PRO A 249 -5.40 4.80 16.70
CA PRO A 249 -6.40 4.14 17.53
C PRO A 249 -7.82 4.33 16.97
N ALA A 250 -8.74 3.47 17.39
CA ALA A 250 -10.13 3.44 16.90
C ALA A 250 -10.89 4.76 17.08
N SER A 251 -10.49 5.57 18.07
CA SER A 251 -10.97 6.94 18.30
C SER A 251 -9.83 7.93 18.04
N PRO A 252 -9.58 8.35 16.79
CA PRO A 252 -8.38 9.12 16.45
C PRO A 252 -8.24 10.41 17.23
N LEU A 253 -9.32 11.20 17.38
CA LEU A 253 -9.25 12.50 18.08
C LEU A 253 -9.04 12.38 19.59
N ALA A 254 -9.32 11.21 20.18
CA ALA A 254 -9.12 10.94 21.60
C ALA A 254 -7.72 10.37 21.90
N ASN A 255 -6.82 10.33 20.91
CA ASN A 255 -5.48 9.78 21.09
C ASN A 255 -4.66 10.57 22.14
N LYS A 256 -3.75 9.88 22.82
CA LYS A 256 -2.89 10.43 23.88
C LYS A 256 -1.55 10.99 23.35
N GLY A 257 -1.39 11.08 22.03
CA GLY A 257 -0.16 11.47 21.34
C GLY A 257 0.51 10.31 20.59
N PHE A 258 1.73 10.57 20.10
CA PHE A 258 2.55 9.61 19.35
C PHE A 258 3.55 8.90 20.26
N LYS A 259 3.75 7.60 20.04
CA LYS A 259 4.79 6.83 20.72
C LYS A 259 5.54 5.95 19.71
N VAL A 260 6.86 5.96 19.78
CA VAL A 260 7.72 5.05 19.00
C VAL A 260 7.62 3.65 19.61
N THR A 261 7.53 2.63 18.76
CA THR A 261 7.22 1.26 19.18
C THR A 261 8.14 0.23 18.55
N LYS A 262 8.14 -0.97 19.13
CA LYS A 262 8.71 -2.18 18.54
C LYS A 262 7.59 -3.01 17.89
N PRO A 263 7.88 -3.74 16.79
CA PRO A 263 6.90 -4.65 16.23
C PRO A 263 6.62 -5.79 17.23
N SER A 264 5.36 -6.06 17.51
CA SER A 264 4.96 -7.22 18.31
C SER A 264 5.00 -8.52 17.51
N LEU A 265 4.90 -9.65 18.22
CA LEU A 265 4.65 -10.96 17.60
C LEU A 265 3.14 -11.22 17.39
N TRP A 266 2.30 -10.21 17.65
CA TRP A 266 0.85 -10.36 17.62
C TRP A 266 0.38 -10.65 16.20
N ARG A 267 -0.53 -11.63 16.07
CA ARG A 267 -1.24 -11.92 14.80
C ARG A 267 -2.61 -12.48 15.07
N SER A 268 -3.51 -12.25 14.13
CA SER A 268 -4.77 -12.98 14.09
C SER A 268 -4.52 -14.48 13.82
N THR A 269 -5.28 -15.32 14.51
CA THR A 269 -5.25 -16.77 14.29
C THR A 269 -5.99 -17.10 12.99
N LEU A 270 -5.37 -17.91 12.14
CA LEU A 270 -5.95 -18.38 10.89
C LEU A 270 -6.84 -19.60 11.17
N SER A 271 -8.15 -19.47 10.93
CA SER A 271 -9.13 -20.53 11.15
C SER A 271 -9.83 -20.94 9.85
N TRP A 272 -9.73 -22.23 9.48
CA TRP A 272 -10.35 -22.75 8.27
C TRP A 272 -11.72 -23.38 8.59
N GLN A 273 -12.76 -22.84 7.97
CA GLN A 273 -14.13 -23.32 8.09
C GLN A 273 -14.53 -24.11 6.84
N ALA A 274 -15.08 -25.32 7.01
CA ALA A 274 -15.64 -26.09 5.91
C ALA A 274 -16.98 -25.49 5.45
N ILE A 275 -17.18 -25.36 4.14
CA ILE A 275 -18.40 -24.83 3.53
C ILE A 275 -19.13 -25.96 2.80
N SER A 276 -20.43 -26.12 3.10
CA SER A 276 -21.29 -27.05 2.38
C SER A 276 -21.45 -26.65 0.91
N ALA A 277 -21.29 -27.61 -0.01
CA ALA A 277 -21.41 -27.43 -1.45
C ALA A 277 -22.77 -26.86 -1.90
N THR A 278 -23.83 -27.04 -1.11
CA THR A 278 -25.17 -26.49 -1.43
C THR A 278 -25.23 -24.96 -1.39
N ARG A 279 -24.35 -24.29 -0.64
CA ARG A 279 -24.34 -22.82 -0.54
C ARG A 279 -23.66 -22.14 -1.73
N ASN A 280 -22.83 -22.86 -2.49
CA ASN A 280 -22.05 -22.32 -3.62
C ASN A 280 -22.75 -22.40 -5.00
N GLN A 281 -23.91 -23.08 -5.13
CA GLN A 281 -24.63 -23.11 -6.42
C GLN A 281 -25.29 -21.77 -6.79
N ALA A 282 -25.51 -20.86 -5.83
CA ALA A 282 -26.06 -19.54 -6.12
C ALA A 282 -25.06 -18.61 -6.81
N ALA A 283 -23.76 -18.75 -6.53
CA ALA A 283 -22.72 -17.90 -7.12
C ALA A 283 -22.26 -18.38 -8.50
N SER A 284 -22.35 -19.69 -8.80
CA SER A 284 -21.93 -20.22 -10.11
C SER A 284 -23.01 -20.24 -11.19
N ARG A 285 -24.28 -19.95 -10.86
CA ARG A 285 -25.40 -19.92 -11.82
C ARG A 285 -25.80 -18.52 -12.32
N PHE A 286 -25.10 -17.47 -11.89
CA PHE A 286 -25.33 -16.09 -12.35
C PHE A 286 -24.27 -15.64 -13.38
N ARG A 287 -24.02 -16.47 -14.40
CA ARG A 287 -23.41 -16.03 -15.66
C ARG A 287 -24.12 -16.75 -16.81
N GLY A 288 -25.12 -16.08 -17.36
CA GLY A 288 -25.85 -16.54 -18.55
C GLY A 288 -27.23 -15.90 -18.60
N ASN A 289 -27.35 -14.85 -19.43
CA ASN A 289 -28.58 -14.29 -20.01
C ASN A 289 -29.87 -14.46 -19.21
N GLN A 290 -30.43 -13.37 -18.68
CA GLN A 290 -31.79 -12.90 -19.03
C GLN A 290 -31.98 -11.43 -18.56
N GLN A 291 -32.06 -10.52 -19.51
CA GLN A 291 -32.86 -9.31 -19.37
C GLN A 291 -34.34 -9.75 -19.27
N ASN A 292 -35.14 -9.08 -18.43
CA ASN A 292 -36.60 -9.25 -18.20
C ASN A 292 -37.10 -10.21 -17.11
N LEU A 293 -36.57 -10.14 -15.88
CA LEU A 293 -37.28 -10.66 -14.69
C LEU A 293 -37.26 -9.74 -13.46
N GLY A 294 -36.82 -8.48 -13.61
CA GLY A 294 -36.77 -7.49 -12.53
C GLY A 294 -38.14 -6.96 -12.05
N LEU A 295 -39.23 -7.27 -12.76
CA LEU A 295 -40.57 -6.74 -12.46
C LEU A 295 -41.55 -7.75 -11.84
N GLN A 296 -41.20 -9.04 -11.73
CA GLN A 296 -42.08 -10.07 -11.13
C GLN A 296 -41.69 -10.47 -9.69
N PHE A 297 -40.51 -10.07 -9.19
CA PHE A 297 -40.09 -10.39 -7.82
C PHE A 297 -40.58 -9.40 -6.74
N ALA A 298 -41.13 -8.24 -7.14
CA ALA A 298 -41.68 -7.26 -6.19
C ALA A 298 -43.08 -7.64 -5.64
N GLN A 299 -43.71 -8.71 -6.15
CA GLN A 299 -45.05 -9.15 -5.73
C GLN A 299 -45.08 -10.44 -4.91
N LEU A 300 -43.92 -11.09 -4.69
CA LEU A 300 -43.81 -12.33 -3.89
C LEU A 300 -43.16 -12.14 -2.51
N SER A 301 -42.89 -10.89 -2.11
CA SER A 301 -42.29 -10.53 -0.82
C SER A 301 -43.30 -10.17 0.28
N ARG A 302 -44.61 -10.45 0.10
CA ARG A 302 -45.63 -10.22 1.14
C ARG A 302 -46.18 -11.47 1.85
N ASP A 303 -45.98 -12.68 1.32
CA ASP A 303 -46.60 -13.88 1.92
C ASP A 303 -45.60 -14.90 2.51
N ALA A 304 -44.29 -14.63 2.47
CA ALA A 304 -43.26 -15.55 2.98
C ALA A 304 -42.88 -15.34 4.47
N SER A 305 -43.67 -14.57 5.24
CA SER A 305 -43.39 -14.24 6.66
C SER A 305 -44.22 -15.02 7.69
N ALA A 306 -44.91 -16.10 7.31
CA ALA A 306 -45.83 -16.80 8.22
C ALA A 306 -45.64 -18.33 8.36
N ALA A 307 -44.57 -18.94 7.83
CA ALA A 307 -44.42 -20.42 7.82
C ALA A 307 -43.09 -20.95 8.39
N GLY A 308 -42.42 -20.20 9.27
CA GLY A 308 -41.15 -20.62 9.91
C GLY A 308 -41.25 -20.99 11.39
N ALA A 309 -42.40 -20.81 12.03
CA ALA A 309 -42.58 -20.98 13.47
C ALA A 309 -43.34 -22.26 13.82
N ALA A 310 -42.80 -23.43 13.49
CA ALA A 310 -43.21 -24.68 14.13
C ALA A 310 -42.15 -25.76 13.97
N ARG A 311 -41.56 -26.15 15.11
CA ARG A 311 -40.79 -27.37 15.46
C ARG A 311 -39.39 -27.08 15.98
N ARG A 312 -39.34 -26.60 17.22
CA ARG A 312 -38.25 -26.95 18.14
C ARG A 312 -38.59 -28.26 18.84
N LEU A 313 -37.52 -28.97 19.21
CA LEU A 313 -37.42 -30.14 20.10
C LEU A 313 -37.59 -31.50 19.41
N ILE A 314 -36.47 -32.19 19.18
CA ILE A 314 -36.02 -33.34 19.99
C ILE A 314 -34.77 -33.98 19.34
N THR A 315 -33.88 -34.46 20.20
CA THR A 315 -32.73 -35.38 19.99
C THR A 315 -31.44 -34.88 19.36
N GLN A 316 -30.46 -34.65 20.24
CA GLN A 316 -29.08 -35.07 20.01
C GLN A 316 -29.05 -36.56 19.61
N ARG A 317 -28.49 -36.86 18.45
CA ARG A 317 -27.73 -38.10 18.25
C ARG A 317 -26.76 -37.91 17.09
N LYS A 318 -25.47 -38.15 17.38
CA LYS A 318 -24.44 -38.43 16.37
C LYS A 318 -25.00 -39.48 15.42
N ASN A 319 -25.17 -39.14 14.16
CA ASN A 319 -25.23 -40.12 13.08
C ASN A 319 -24.24 -39.70 12.00
N VAL A 320 -23.20 -40.51 11.89
CA VAL A 320 -22.37 -40.63 10.71
C VAL A 320 -23.28 -41.27 9.65
N GLU A 321 -23.77 -40.49 8.70
CA GLU A 321 -24.52 -41.03 7.57
C GLU A 321 -23.57 -41.45 6.46
N ILE A 322 -23.47 -42.76 6.30
CA ILE A 322 -22.88 -43.46 5.16
C ILE A 322 -23.85 -43.27 3.99
N VAL A 323 -23.37 -42.68 2.89
CA VAL A 323 -24.17 -42.53 1.66
C VAL A 323 -23.70 -43.55 0.64
N GLU A 324 -24.43 -44.66 0.52
CA GLU A 324 -24.29 -45.59 -0.60
C GLU A 324 -24.98 -45.06 -1.86
N SER A 325 -24.32 -45.30 -2.99
CA SER A 325 -24.63 -44.80 -4.32
C SER A 325 -25.22 -45.93 -5.14
N VAL A 326 -26.45 -45.77 -5.66
CA VAL A 326 -26.93 -46.59 -6.78
C VAL A 326 -27.14 -45.68 -7.98
N GLY A 327 -26.24 -45.78 -8.95
CA GLY A 327 -26.32 -45.12 -10.24
C GLY A 327 -26.00 -46.11 -11.35
N VAL A 328 -26.99 -46.29 -12.24
CA VAL A 328 -26.94 -47.10 -13.46
C VAL A 328 -25.89 -46.56 -14.43
N ALA A 329 -25.34 -47.48 -15.21
CA ALA A 329 -24.16 -47.40 -16.08
C ALA A 329 -24.08 -46.18 -17.02
N GLY A 330 -22.88 -45.60 -17.09
CA GLY A 330 -22.44 -44.80 -18.23
C GLY A 330 -21.39 -43.74 -17.91
N LYS A 331 -20.15 -43.97 -18.38
CA LYS A 331 -18.98 -43.06 -18.49
C LYS A 331 -18.05 -42.96 -17.28
N PHE A 332 -16.75 -43.03 -17.59
CA PHE A 332 -15.65 -42.73 -16.70
C PHE A 332 -15.86 -41.35 -16.07
N ASP A 333 -16.06 -41.31 -14.76
CA ASP A 333 -15.82 -40.12 -13.97
C ASP A 333 -15.26 -40.62 -12.64
N SER A 334 -13.96 -40.44 -12.43
CA SER A 334 -13.42 -40.55 -11.07
C SER A 334 -14.17 -39.50 -10.26
N LYS A 335 -15.14 -39.91 -9.42
CA LYS A 335 -15.93 -39.01 -8.58
C LYS A 335 -15.00 -38.24 -7.65
N GLN A 336 -14.37 -37.17 -8.14
CA GLN A 336 -13.59 -36.26 -7.33
C GLN A 336 -14.57 -35.50 -6.45
N THR A 337 -14.43 -35.71 -5.15
CA THR A 337 -15.22 -35.00 -4.16
C THR A 337 -14.57 -33.65 -3.91
N VAL A 338 -15.18 -32.58 -4.42
CA VAL A 338 -14.72 -31.21 -4.16
C VAL A 338 -15.13 -30.79 -2.75
N LYS A 339 -14.18 -30.31 -1.96
CA LYS A 339 -14.40 -29.77 -0.61
C LYS A 339 -14.11 -28.26 -0.62
N TYR A 340 -15.03 -27.46 -0.10
CA TYR A 340 -14.88 -26.00 -0.04
C TYR A 340 -14.53 -25.56 1.37
N PHE A 341 -13.62 -24.60 1.48
CA PHE A 341 -13.20 -24.02 2.76
C PHE A 341 -13.14 -22.49 2.64
N ARG A 342 -13.32 -21.81 3.77
CA ARG A 342 -13.08 -20.37 3.90
C ARG A 342 -12.15 -20.12 5.07
N LEU A 343 -11.24 -19.19 4.89
CA LEU A 343 -10.35 -18.70 5.93
C LEU A 343 -11.01 -17.53 6.66
N GLU A 344 -10.98 -17.58 7.98
CA GLU A 344 -11.38 -16.49 8.87
C GLU A 344 -10.22 -16.13 9.79
N MET A 345 -10.03 -14.83 10.04
CA MET A 345 -9.02 -14.33 10.96
C MET A 345 -9.68 -14.04 12.31
N LEU A 346 -9.26 -14.77 13.33
CA LEU A 346 -9.77 -14.62 14.70
C LEU A 346 -8.76 -13.85 15.54
N ASN A 347 -9.22 -12.77 16.18
CA ASN A 347 -8.41 -12.06 17.15
C ASN A 347 -8.36 -12.87 18.45
N LYS A 348 -7.16 -13.12 18.95
CA LYS A 348 -6.95 -13.63 20.30
C LYS A 348 -6.24 -12.56 21.10
N GLU A 349 -6.68 -12.40 22.34
CA GLU A 349 -5.95 -11.64 23.34
C GLU A 349 -4.61 -12.34 23.58
N GLN A 350 -3.53 -11.57 23.55
CA GLN A 350 -2.22 -12.03 23.97
C GLN A 350 -1.85 -11.31 25.27
N GLU A 351 -1.52 -12.09 26.30
CA GLU A 351 -0.96 -11.58 27.54
C GLU A 351 0.55 -11.38 27.36
N VAL A 352 0.93 -10.28 26.71
CA VAL A 352 2.34 -9.84 26.65
C VAL A 352 2.46 -8.53 27.44
N GLU A 353 3.41 -8.47 28.37
CA GLU A 353 3.57 -7.34 29.31
C GLU A 353 4.38 -6.16 28.76
N ASP A 354 4.99 -6.27 27.57
CA ASP A 354 5.82 -5.19 27.00
C ASP A 354 4.96 -4.03 26.46
N GLU A 355 4.98 -2.91 27.20
CA GLU A 355 4.24 -1.66 26.94
C GLU A 355 4.79 -0.84 25.75
N ASP A 356 5.93 -1.22 25.18
CA ASP A 356 6.52 -0.57 24.00
C ASP A 356 6.17 -1.27 22.69
N LEU A 357 5.39 -2.36 22.76
CA LEU A 357 4.87 -3.05 21.59
C LEU A 357 3.78 -2.24 20.89
N ASP A 358 3.85 -2.22 19.56
CA ASP A 358 2.90 -1.51 18.69
C ASP A 358 1.43 -1.73 19.04
N PHE A 359 1.03 -2.99 19.22
CA PHE A 359 -0.33 -3.36 19.59
C PHE A 359 -0.74 -2.84 20.97
N ARG A 360 0.16 -2.88 21.97
CA ARG A 360 -0.11 -2.39 23.33
C ARG A 360 -0.25 -0.88 23.39
N VAL A 361 0.66 -0.17 22.70
CA VAL A 361 0.60 1.28 22.58
C VAL A 361 -0.71 1.73 21.92
N LEU A 362 -1.15 0.99 20.90
CA LEU A 362 -2.42 1.22 20.22
C LEU A 362 -3.63 0.97 21.13
N GLU A 363 -3.65 -0.14 21.89
CA GLU A 363 -4.69 -0.43 22.89
C GLU A 363 -4.75 0.63 23.99
N ASN A 364 -3.60 1.17 24.40
CA ASN A 364 -3.49 2.23 25.38
C ASN A 364 -3.93 3.61 24.86
N GLY A 365 -4.36 3.71 23.60
CA GLY A 365 -4.92 4.93 22.99
C GLY A 365 -3.88 5.90 22.46
N PHE A 366 -2.65 5.46 22.20
CA PHE A 366 -1.64 6.26 21.52
C PHE A 366 -1.61 5.93 20.02
N VAL A 367 -1.11 6.87 19.21
CA VAL A 367 -0.69 6.57 17.83
C VAL A 367 0.66 5.85 17.90
N ALA A 368 0.69 4.59 17.47
CA ALA A 368 1.92 3.81 17.45
C ALA A 368 2.71 4.10 16.16
N VAL A 369 4.00 4.38 16.28
CA VAL A 369 4.92 4.58 15.15
C VAL A 369 6.02 3.54 15.23
N THR A 370 6.00 2.56 14.32
CA THR A 370 6.99 1.48 14.27
C THR A 370 7.92 1.69 13.07
N PRO A 371 9.22 1.98 13.26
CA PRO A 371 10.16 2.02 12.15
C PRO A 371 10.44 0.59 11.65
N LEU A 372 10.30 0.37 10.36
CA LEU A 372 10.52 -0.93 9.71
C LEU A 372 11.71 -0.85 8.75
N SER A 373 12.67 -1.77 8.90
CA SER A 373 13.81 -1.91 7.99
C SER A 373 13.50 -2.91 6.87
N PRO A 374 13.99 -2.69 5.64
CA PRO A 374 13.93 -3.70 4.59
C PRO A 374 15.00 -4.80 4.79
N SER A 375 16.04 -4.54 5.60
CA SER A 375 17.05 -5.55 5.93
C SER A 375 16.50 -6.59 6.91
N MET A 376 16.58 -7.85 6.51
CA MET A 376 16.49 -8.96 7.46
C MET A 376 17.83 -9.04 8.19
N HIS A 377 17.94 -8.42 9.36
CA HIS A 377 19.06 -8.71 10.24
C HIS A 377 18.89 -10.13 10.77
N VAL A 378 19.68 -11.06 10.23
CA VAL A 378 19.82 -12.38 10.85
C VAL A 378 20.55 -12.15 12.16
N GLU A 379 19.88 -12.44 13.28
CA GLU A 379 20.52 -12.38 14.58
C GLU A 379 21.79 -13.23 14.57
N SER A 380 22.88 -12.70 15.13
CA SER A 380 24.19 -13.36 15.12
C SER A 380 24.12 -14.78 15.68
N GLU A 381 23.20 -15.04 16.61
CA GLU A 381 22.96 -16.35 17.22
C GLU A 381 22.41 -17.37 16.21
N ILE A 382 21.45 -16.98 15.36
CA ILE A 382 20.90 -17.86 14.31
C ILE A 382 22.00 -18.20 13.30
N SER A 383 22.77 -17.20 12.87
CA SER A 383 23.87 -17.42 11.92
C SER A 383 24.93 -18.36 12.49
N THR A 384 25.25 -18.22 13.77
CA THR A 384 26.22 -19.08 14.48
C THR A 384 25.68 -20.50 14.59
N SER A 385 24.44 -20.66 15.06
CA SER A 385 23.77 -21.96 15.20
C SER A 385 23.73 -22.74 13.88
N VAL A 386 23.39 -22.08 12.77
CA VAL A 386 23.40 -22.70 11.43
C VAL A 386 24.82 -23.07 11.01
N SER A 387 25.80 -22.19 11.25
CA SER A 387 27.21 -22.42 10.89
C SER A 387 27.80 -23.61 11.64
N ASP A 388 27.42 -23.82 12.91
CA ASP A 388 27.86 -24.94 13.72
C ASP A 388 27.15 -26.25 13.32
N TRP A 389 25.86 -26.16 12.95
CA TRP A 389 25.06 -27.32 12.56
C TRP A 389 25.48 -27.93 11.22
N ILE A 390 25.77 -27.10 10.20
CA ILE A 390 26.06 -27.55 8.84
C ILE A 390 27.20 -28.60 8.79
N PRO A 391 28.38 -28.39 9.40
CA PRO A 391 29.46 -29.38 9.40
C PRO A 391 29.08 -30.70 10.07
N SER A 392 28.29 -30.66 11.14
CA SER A 392 27.82 -31.87 11.84
C SER A 392 26.84 -32.67 10.99
N ALA A 393 25.87 -32.00 10.38
CA ALA A 393 24.87 -32.63 9.51
C ALA A 393 25.49 -33.29 8.27
N LEU A 394 26.53 -32.68 7.70
CA LEU A 394 27.20 -33.19 6.49
C LEU A 394 28.17 -34.36 6.75
N LYS A 395 28.72 -34.51 7.96
CA LYS A 395 29.54 -35.67 8.33
C LYS A 395 28.75 -36.98 8.41
N CYS A 396 27.44 -36.91 8.67
CA CYS A 396 26.57 -38.10 8.77
C CYS A 396 26.24 -38.78 7.42
N ARG A 397 26.76 -38.31 6.28
CA ARG A 397 26.50 -38.90 4.94
C ARG A 397 27.67 -39.67 4.31
N LEU A 398 28.77 -39.89 5.04
CA LEU A 398 29.96 -40.59 4.56
C LEU A 398 30.16 -42.00 5.17
N VAL A 399 29.09 -42.65 5.63
CA VAL A 399 29.11 -44.06 6.08
C VAL A 399 28.15 -44.89 5.26
#